data_AF-X1FV42-F1
#
_entry.id   AF-X1FV42-F1
#
_cell.length_a   1.000
_cell.length_b   1.000
_cell.length_c   1.000
_cell.angle_alpha   90.00
_cell.angle_beta   90.00
_cell.angle_gamma   90.00
#
_symmetry.space_group_name_H-M   'P 1'
#
loop_
_entity.id
_entity.type
_entity.pdbx_description
1 polymer ?
#
loop_
_entity_poly.entity_id
_entity_poly.type
_entity_poly.pdbx_seq_one_letter_code
_entity_poly.pdbx_strand_id
1 'polypeptide(L)' 'MGQKILIMVTFGENYPDRLEPPLHLAGLGAALDTEVSMVYTMSGGLLLKKGNAERIVPMAGKKTYLES' A
#
# COMPACT_ATOMS: atom_id res chain seq x y z
N MET A 1 -20.98 -14.84 -7.52
CA MET A 1 -20.47 -13.53 -7.06
C MET A 1 -18.97 -13.70 -6.83
N GLY A 2 -18.14 -12.79 -7.38
CA GLY A 2 -16.69 -12.81 -7.14
C GLY A 2 -16.35 -12.50 -5.68
N GLN A 3 -15.16 -12.89 -5.23
CA GLN A 3 -14.64 -12.53 -3.92
C GLN A 3 -14.47 -11.01 -3.84
N LYS A 4 -14.70 -10.43 -2.66
CA LYS A 4 -14.51 -8.99 -2.39
C LYS A 4 -13.57 -8.79 -1.21
N ILE A 5 -12.61 -7.89 -1.33
CA ILE A 5 -11.67 -7.56 -0.26
C ILE A 5 -11.70 -6.05 0.01
N LEU A 6 -11.76 -5.70 1.29
CA LEU A 6 -11.58 -4.34 1.78
C LEU A 6 -10.24 -4.23 2.53
N ILE A 7 -9.36 -3.36 2.06
CA ILE A 7 -8.08 -3.06 2.69
C ILE A 7 -8.19 -1.69 3.38
N MET A 8 -8.03 -1.65 4.70
CA MET A 8 -7.98 -0.40 5.47
C MET A 8 -6.53 0.05 5.67
N VAL A 9 -6.20 1.23 5.16
CA VAL A 9 -4.89 1.85 5.33
C VAL A 9 -5.02 2.98 6.36
N THR A 10 -4.41 2.79 7.53
CA THR A 10 -4.56 3.70 8.69
C THR A 10 -3.27 4.44 9.06
N PHE A 11 -2.13 4.02 8.51
CA PHE A 11 -0.80 4.59 8.78
C PHE A 11 -0.39 5.56 7.68
N GLY A 12 0.40 6.57 8.06
CA GLY A 12 0.98 7.54 7.13
C GLY A 12 2.46 7.25 6.84
N GLU A 13 3.11 8.22 6.21
CA GLU A 13 4.50 8.15 5.72
C GLU A 13 5.57 7.86 6.80
N ASN A 14 5.26 8.10 8.07
CA ASN A 14 6.15 7.81 9.20
C ASN A 14 6.38 6.29 9.43
N TYR A 15 5.63 5.43 8.74
CA TYR A 15 5.76 3.97 8.80
C TYR A 15 6.09 3.39 7.41
N PRO A 16 7.29 3.66 6.86
CA PRO A 16 7.63 3.32 5.47
C PRO A 16 7.63 1.81 5.20
N ASP A 17 7.91 1.00 6.22
CA ASP A 17 7.86 -0.46 6.20
C ASP A 17 6.43 -1.01 6.03
N ARG A 18 5.40 -0.19 6.22
CA ARG A 18 3.99 -0.58 6.10
C ARG A 18 3.36 -0.15 4.78
N LEU A 19 4.03 0.69 3.98
CA LEU A 19 3.46 1.26 2.76
C LEU A 19 3.29 0.25 1.63
N GLU A 20 4.21 -0.70 1.50
CA GLU A 20 4.21 -1.70 0.42
C GLU A 20 3.13 -2.78 0.56
N PRO A 21 2.93 -3.41 1.75
CA PRO A 21 1.99 -4.51 1.90
C PRO A 21 0.54 -4.26 1.42
N PRO A 22 -0.14 -3.14 1.74
CA PRO A 22 -1.51 -2.92 1.27
C PRO A 22 -1.60 -2.75 -0.25
N LEU A 23 -0.58 -2.17 -0.89
CA LEU A 23 -0.53 -2.01 -2.34
C LEU A 23 -0.26 -3.35 -3.03
N HIS A 24 0.66 -4.15 -2.48
CA HIS A 24 0.95 -5.48 -2.98
C HIS A 24 -0.27 -6.41 -2.91
N LEU A 25 -0.93 -6.45 -1.76
CA LEU A 25 -2.15 -7.25 -1.56
C LEU A 25 -3.29 -6.79 -2.49
N ALA A 26 -3.43 -5.48 -2.69
CA ALA A 26 -4.44 -4.96 -3.61
C ALA A 26 -4.17 -5.39 -5.06
N GLY A 27 -2.92 -5.27 -5.51
CA GLY A 27 -2.50 -5.70 -6.85
C GLY A 27 -2.65 -7.20 -7.06
N LEU A 28 -2.24 -8.02 -6.09
CA LEU A 28 -2.39 -9.47 -6.14
C LEU A 28 -3.87 -9.87 -6.19
N GLY A 29 -4.71 -9.27 -5.33
CA GLY A 29 -6.15 -9.52 -5.35
C GLY A 29 -6.78 -9.17 -6.69
N ALA A 30 -6.44 -8.01 -7.25
CA ALA A 30 -6.91 -7.59 -8.57
C ALA A 30 -6.44 -8.55 -9.69
N ALA A 31 -5.21 -9.06 -9.62
CA ALA A 31 -4.68 -10.04 -10.57
C ALA A 31 -5.36 -11.42 -10.49
N LEU A 32 -5.99 -11.72 -9.36
CA LEU A 32 -6.78 -12.94 -9.13
C LEU A 32 -8.29 -12.72 -9.35
N ASP A 33 -8.65 -11.70 -10.13
CA ASP A 33 -10.05 -11.33 -10.46
C ASP A 33 -10.94 -11.07 -9.22
N THR A 34 -10.32 -10.61 -8.12
CA THR A 34 -11.03 -10.20 -6.89
C THR A 34 -11.39 -8.73 -6.96
N GLU A 35 -12.60 -8.37 -6.54
CA GLU A 35 -12.99 -6.97 -6.38
C GLU A 35 -12.33 -6.40 -5.14
N VAL A 36 -11.28 -5.58 -5.33
CA VAL A 36 -10.54 -4.96 -4.22
C VAL A 36 -10.94 -3.51 -4.05
N SER A 37 -11.25 -3.14 -2.80
CA SER A 37 -11.45 -1.75 -2.39
C SER A 37 -10.42 -1.38 -1.32
N MET A 38 -9.84 -0.18 -1.43
CA MET A 38 -8.93 0.37 -0.43
C MET A 38 -9.55 1.62 0.20
N VAL A 39 -9.56 1.68 1.52
CA VAL A 39 -10.02 2.86 2.28
C VAL A 39 -8.86 3.42 3.08
N TYR A 40 -8.49 4.64 2.73
CA TYR A 40 -7.46 5.41 3.43
C TYR A 40 -8.13 6.26 4.49
N THR A 41 -7.82 6.00 5.76
CA THR A 41 -8.39 6.71 6.91
C THR A 41 -7.30 7.05 7.92
N MET A 42 -7.61 7.86 8.93
CA MET A 42 -6.64 8.40 9.90
C MET A 42 -5.43 9.04 9.16
N SER A 43 -4.20 8.73 9.57
CA SER A 43 -2.98 9.22 8.92
C SER A 43 -2.78 8.65 7.51
N GLY A 44 -3.47 7.57 7.14
CA GLY A 44 -3.42 7.00 5.80
C GLY A 44 -4.00 7.92 4.73
N GLY A 45 -4.97 8.77 5.08
CA GLY A 45 -5.50 9.78 4.16
C GLY A 45 -4.43 10.77 3.66
N LEU A 46 -3.39 11.01 4.47
CA LEU A 46 -2.29 11.91 4.09
C LEU A 46 -1.44 11.36 2.94
N LEU A 47 -1.41 10.04 2.76
CA LEU A 47 -0.70 9.39 1.65
C LEU A 47 -1.27 9.77 0.28
N LEU A 48 -2.57 10.09 0.21
CA LEU A 48 -3.27 10.46 -1.02
C LEU A 48 -3.15 11.95 -1.35
N LYS A 49 -2.46 12.73 -0.51
CA LYS A 49 -2.27 14.17 -0.76
C LYS A 49 -1.44 14.36 -2.04
N LYS A 50 -1.90 15.22 -2.94
CA LYS A 50 -1.17 15.57 -4.17
C LYS A 50 0.26 15.99 -3.86
N GLY A 51 1.23 15.43 -4.58
CA GLY A 51 2.65 15.71 -4.38
C GLY A 51 3.32 14.89 -3.27
N ASN A 52 2.58 14.01 -2.56
CA ASN A 52 3.16 13.22 -1.47
C ASN A 52 3.84 11.94 -1.96
N ALA A 53 3.32 11.31 -3.01
CA ALA A 53 3.88 10.08 -3.58
C ALA A 53 5.33 10.29 -4.05
N GLU A 54 5.63 11.46 -4.59
CA GLU A 54 6.95 11.87 -5.08
C GLU A 54 7.97 12.10 -3.94
N ARG A 55 7.48 12.30 -2.71
CA ARG A 55 8.31 12.52 -1.51
C ARG A 55 8.54 11.26 -0.70
N ILE A 56 7.68 10.26 -0.89
CA ILE A 56 7.80 8.96 -0.25
C ILE A 56 8.83 8.16 -1.03
N VAL A 57 10.07 8.16 -0.52
CA VAL A 57 11.09 7.23 -0.97
C VAL A 57 11.09 6.02 -0.04
N PRO A 58 11.11 4.77 -0.57
CA PRO A 58 11.44 3.62 0.25
C PRO A 58 12.79 3.93 0.91
N MET A 59 12.89 3.82 2.24
CA MET A 59 14.16 4.09 2.93
C MET A 59 15.27 3.26 2.27
N ALA A 60 16.20 3.97 1.63
CA ALA A 60 17.43 3.41 1.11
C ALA A 60 18.18 2.75 2.27
N GLY A 61 18.27 1.42 2.26
CA GLY A 61 18.96 0.66 3.32
C GLY A 61 18.51 -0.78 3.55
N LYS A 62 17.43 -1.27 2.92
CA LYS A 62 17.09 -2.71 2.97
C LYS A 62 17.48 -3.39 1.66
N LYS A 63 18.27 -4.47 1.77
CA LYS A 63 18.69 -5.32 0.65
C LYS A 63 17.49 -5.77 -0.17
N THR A 64 17.66 -5.77 -1.48
CA THR A 64 16.72 -6.25 -2.49
C THR A 64 16.31 -7.70 -2.18
N TYR A 65 15.01 -8.01 -2.21
CA TYR A 65 14.46 -9.36 -1.99
C TYR A 65 14.76 -10.36 -3.13
N LEU A 66 15.50 -9.94 -4.16
CA LEU A 66 15.88 -10.78 -5.30
C LEU A 66 17.21 -11.53 -5.10
N GLU A 67 17.83 -11.41 -3.91
CA GLU A 67 19.04 -12.15 -3.54
C GLU A 67 18.90 -12.82 -2.18
N SER A 68 17.89 -13.70 -2.05
CA SER A 68 17.77 -14.65 -0.95
C SER A 68 17.45 -16.03 -1.47
#